data_AF-A0A8I0V9H3-F1
#
_entry.id   AF-A0A8I0V9H3-F1
#
_cell.length_a   1.000
_cell.length_b   1.000
_cell.length_c   1.000
_cell.angle_alpha   90.00
_cell.angle_beta   90.00
_cell.angle_gamma   90.00
#
_symmetry.space_group_name_H-M   'P 1'
#
loop_
_entity.id
_entity.type
_entity.pdbx_description
1 polymer ?
#
loop_
_entity_poly.entity_id
_entity_poly.type
_entity_poly.pdbx_seq_one_letter_code
_entity_poly.pdbx_strand_id
1 'polypeptide(L)'
;MSTPSDDTVGPAHPTGLGGGPPARRHVRLAPDLDWTTAHVRRRVVVVVAVVLGTAALAAALLVPWRDLLDGGSAEIVSLVVQAACMAGALVCVVVSFQLQVAAVPVLQGVSAADRKSISRRMLGGPGPLAPEAEWRAARMAAFARVSHPFGLGVIGLLGVAALLSVGRLALEGEPFGIVATAVLVLLTPLLVWEQRRRIRYADASRDLAWSNGPRPEEQHATGAIGG
;
A
#
# COMPACT_ATOMS: atom_id res chain seq x y z
N MET A 1 -17.71 3.07 -77.29
CA MET A 1 -17.72 1.73 -77.91
C MET A 1 -16.35 1.10 -77.62
N SER A 2 -16.37 -0.01 -76.87
CA SER A 2 -15.42 -1.13 -76.89
C SER A 2 -13.94 -0.92 -76.49
N THR A 3 -13.58 -1.51 -75.35
CA THR A 3 -12.28 -2.15 -75.03
C THR A 3 -12.03 -3.38 -75.91
N PRO A 4 -10.76 -3.85 -76.04
CA PRO A 4 -10.30 -5.08 -75.34
C PRO A 4 -8.81 -4.95 -74.85
N SER A 5 -8.40 -5.43 -73.67
CA SER A 5 -8.14 -6.80 -73.15
C SER A 5 -6.84 -7.49 -73.64
N ASP A 6 -6.14 -8.07 -72.64
CA ASP A 6 -5.15 -9.17 -72.66
C ASP A 6 -3.73 -8.90 -73.20
N ASP A 7 -2.65 -9.54 -72.73
CA ASP A 7 -2.27 -10.26 -71.50
C ASP A 7 -0.82 -10.73 -71.78
N THR A 8 0.14 -10.64 -70.85
CA THR A 8 1.33 -11.56 -70.82
C THR A 8 2.18 -11.44 -69.54
N VAL A 9 1.79 -12.25 -68.55
CA VAL A 9 2.55 -13.21 -67.71
C VAL A 9 4.11 -13.12 -67.60
N GLY A 10 4.58 -12.88 -66.35
CA GLY A 10 5.54 -13.70 -65.56
C GLY A 10 7.07 -13.60 -65.82
N PRO A 11 7.95 -13.78 -64.79
CA PRO A 11 7.86 -14.88 -63.81
C PRO A 11 8.19 -14.58 -62.32
N ALA A 12 7.58 -15.42 -61.47
CA ALA A 12 8.05 -16.09 -60.24
C ALA A 12 8.97 -15.42 -59.18
N HIS A 13 8.46 -15.50 -57.94
CA HIS A 13 9.04 -15.34 -56.58
C HIS A 13 10.42 -15.99 -56.31
N PRO A 14 11.16 -15.51 -55.27
CA PRO A 14 11.07 -16.17 -53.97
C PRO A 14 10.96 -15.23 -52.75
N THR A 15 10.28 -15.78 -51.75
CA THR A 15 10.11 -15.44 -50.34
C THR A 15 11.42 -15.29 -49.54
N GLY A 16 11.41 -14.39 -48.55
CA GLY A 16 12.38 -14.31 -47.44
C GLY A 16 11.99 -13.19 -46.47
N LEU A 17 10.98 -13.38 -45.62
CA LEU A 17 11.16 -13.74 -44.21
C LEU A 17 12.21 -12.89 -43.48
N GLY A 18 11.76 -11.73 -43.00
CA GLY A 18 12.46 -10.92 -41.99
C GLY A 18 11.54 -10.01 -41.19
N GLY A 19 10.22 -10.18 -41.30
CA GLY A 19 9.25 -9.56 -40.40
C GLY A 19 9.23 -10.32 -39.09
N GLY A 20 10.28 -10.16 -38.28
CA GLY A 20 10.23 -10.57 -36.88
C GLY A 20 8.97 -9.95 -36.26
N PRO A 21 8.18 -10.72 -35.46
CA PRO A 21 6.99 -10.17 -34.83
C PRO A 21 7.41 -8.87 -34.13
N PRO A 22 6.69 -7.76 -34.30
CA PRO A 22 7.01 -6.53 -33.60
C PRO A 22 7.15 -6.93 -32.14
N ALA A 23 8.36 -6.76 -31.60
CA ALA A 23 8.68 -7.11 -30.22
C ALA A 23 7.51 -6.61 -29.40
N ARG A 24 6.72 -7.54 -28.86
CA ARG A 24 5.53 -7.22 -28.07
C ARG A 24 6.05 -6.28 -27.01
N ARG A 25 5.83 -4.98 -27.17
CA ARG A 25 5.99 -4.01 -26.09
C ARG A 25 5.20 -4.65 -24.98
N HIS A 26 5.89 -5.07 -23.91
CA HIS A 26 5.25 -5.57 -22.71
C HIS A 26 4.15 -4.57 -22.39
N VAL A 27 2.91 -4.98 -22.66
CA VAL A 27 1.71 -4.22 -22.35
C VAL A 27 1.86 -3.90 -20.87
N ARG A 28 1.91 -2.62 -20.52
CA ARG A 28 2.11 -2.18 -19.15
C ARG A 28 1.07 -2.86 -18.27
N LEU A 29 1.48 -3.90 -17.53
CA LEU A 29 0.65 -4.52 -16.53
C LEU A 29 0.51 -3.51 -15.39
N ALA A 30 -0.67 -2.91 -15.28
CA ALA A 30 -1.13 -2.11 -14.14
C ALA A 30 -0.16 -0.98 -13.67
N PRO A 31 -0.22 0.22 -14.28
CA PRO A 31 0.56 1.40 -13.87
C PRO A 31 0.44 1.77 -12.37
N ASP A 32 -0.63 1.34 -11.72
CA ASP A 32 -0.96 1.51 -10.31
C ASP A 32 -0.22 0.53 -9.36
N LEU A 33 0.43 -0.51 -9.89
CA LEU A 33 1.21 -1.52 -9.15
C LEU A 33 2.73 -1.43 -9.37
N ASP A 34 3.19 -0.48 -10.20
CA ASP A 34 4.61 -0.30 -10.59
C ASP A 34 5.53 0.24 -9.47
N TRP A 35 5.07 0.28 -8.21
CA TRP A 35 5.92 0.69 -7.08
C TRP A 35 6.99 -0.36 -6.79
N THR A 36 8.16 -0.19 -7.40
CA THR A 36 9.32 -1.03 -7.18
C THR A 36 9.80 -0.94 -5.73
N THR A 37 10.48 -2.00 -5.25
CA THR A 37 11.10 -2.03 -3.92
C THR A 37 12.06 -0.85 -3.69
N ALA A 38 12.68 -0.34 -4.75
CA ALA A 38 13.53 0.84 -4.72
C ALA A 38 12.76 2.13 -4.38
N HIS A 39 11.56 2.32 -4.92
CA HIS A 39 10.70 3.47 -4.57
C HIS A 39 10.27 3.44 -3.10
N VAL A 40 9.86 2.27 -2.61
CA VAL A 40 9.51 2.07 -1.20
C VAL A 40 10.71 2.36 -0.30
N ARG A 41 11.89 1.81 -0.63
CA ARG A 41 13.12 2.05 0.14
C ARG A 41 13.49 3.53 0.20
N ARG A 42 13.37 4.26 -0.92
CA ARG A 42 13.64 5.71 -0.95
C ARG A 42 12.70 6.47 0.00
N ARG A 43 11.41 6.12 0.04
CA ARG A 43 10.45 6.74 0.96
C ARG A 43 10.71 6.39 2.42
N VAL A 44 11.12 5.16 2.72
CA VAL A 44 11.56 4.77 4.07
C VAL A 44 12.79 5.58 4.50
N VAL A 45 13.77 5.76 3.61
CA VAL A 45 14.94 6.61 3.90
C VAL A 45 14.53 8.05 4.19
N VAL A 46 13.58 8.61 3.45
CA VAL A 46 13.02 9.95 3.73
C VAL A 46 12.37 10.01 5.10
N VAL A 47 11.55 9.02 5.47
CA VAL A 47 10.93 8.96 6.81
C VAL A 47 12.00 8.93 7.90
N VAL A 48 13.00 8.04 7.77
CA VAL A 48 14.10 7.93 8.74
C VAL A 48 14.91 9.23 8.82
N ALA A 49 15.21 9.85 7.68
CA ALA A 49 15.93 11.12 7.64
C ALA A 49 15.13 12.24 8.33
N VAL A 50 13.81 12.30 8.15
CA VAL A 50 12.96 13.27 8.84
C VAL A 50 12.93 13.00 10.34
N VAL A 51 12.77 11.76 10.77
CA VAL A 51 12.78 11.40 12.21
C VAL A 51 14.11 11.83 12.85
N LEU A 52 15.24 11.46 12.25
CA LEU A 52 16.57 11.82 12.78
C LEU A 52 16.84 13.32 12.71
N GLY A 53 16.43 13.98 11.62
CA GLY A 53 16.59 15.43 11.45
C GLY A 53 15.77 16.21 12.46
N THR A 54 14.50 15.84 12.67
CA THR A 54 13.65 16.44 13.69
C THR A 54 14.17 16.15 15.10
N ALA A 55 14.67 14.94 15.37
CA ALA A 55 15.26 14.63 16.67
C ALA A 55 16.50 15.50 16.94
N ALA A 56 17.40 15.63 15.97
CA ALA A 56 18.59 16.48 16.08
C ALA A 56 18.23 17.96 16.28
N LEU A 57 17.26 18.47 15.51
CA LEU A 57 16.79 19.84 15.61
C LEU A 57 16.12 20.11 16.97
N ALA A 58 15.22 19.22 17.41
CA ALA A 58 14.55 19.36 18.70
C ALA A 58 15.56 19.30 19.86
N ALA A 59 16.56 18.40 19.81
CA ALA A 59 17.61 18.33 20.80
C ALA A 59 18.44 19.62 20.84
N ALA A 60 18.87 20.13 19.68
CA ALA A 60 19.62 21.38 19.59
C ALA A 60 18.83 22.59 20.13
N LEU A 61 17.51 22.60 19.94
CA LEU A 61 16.64 23.68 20.43
C LEU A 61 16.31 23.56 21.91
N LEU A 62 16.16 22.36 22.46
CA LEU A 62 15.72 22.15 23.85
C LEU A 62 16.89 22.10 24.85
N VAL A 63 18.10 21.70 24.43
CA VAL A 63 19.28 21.64 25.30
C VAL A 63 19.62 22.98 25.96
N PRO A 64 19.58 24.14 25.26
CA PRO A 64 19.82 25.45 25.88
C PRO A 64 18.79 25.85 26.95
N TRP A 65 17.59 25.25 26.90
CA TRP A 65 16.48 25.54 27.81
C TRP A 65 16.40 24.53 28.95
N ARG A 66 17.39 23.64 29.06
CA ARG A 66 17.49 22.60 30.10
C ARG A 66 17.23 23.15 31.49
N ASP A 67 17.82 24.29 31.83
CA ASP A 67 17.76 24.81 33.19
C ASP A 67 16.41 25.48 33.51
N LEU A 68 15.59 25.75 32.49
CA LEU A 68 14.20 26.22 32.63
C LEU A 68 13.16 25.09 32.60
N LEU A 69 13.55 23.88 32.17
CA LEU A 69 12.66 22.72 32.10
C LEU A 69 12.78 21.93 33.41
N ASP A 70 11.79 22.08 34.28
CA ASP A 70 11.75 21.49 35.63
C ASP A 70 11.92 19.94 35.63
N GLY A 71 11.62 19.24 34.53
CA GLY A 71 11.74 17.77 34.41
C GLY A 71 13.10 17.24 33.96
N GLY A 72 14.11 18.11 33.79
CA GLY A 72 15.50 17.71 33.53
C GLY A 72 15.72 16.93 32.23
N SER A 73 16.82 16.15 32.18
CA SER A 73 17.26 15.47 30.93
C SER A 73 16.26 14.44 30.37
N ALA A 74 15.49 13.78 31.24
CA ALA A 74 14.48 12.80 30.83
C ALA A 74 13.30 13.45 30.10
N GLU A 75 12.86 14.63 30.56
CA GLU A 75 11.78 15.39 29.91
C GLU A 75 12.20 15.87 28.52
N ILE A 76 13.42 16.38 28.39
CA ILE A 76 13.97 16.80 27.09
C ILE A 76 14.00 15.62 26.12
N VAL A 77 14.50 14.47 26.55
CA VAL A 77 14.54 13.27 25.70
C VAL A 77 13.14 12.85 25.28
N SER A 78 12.17 12.85 26.20
CA SER A 78 10.78 12.52 25.89
C SER A 78 10.19 13.46 24.82
N LEU A 79 10.39 14.78 24.98
CA LEU A 79 9.90 15.79 24.03
C LEU A 79 10.58 15.65 22.65
N VAL A 80 11.88 15.39 22.62
CA VAL A 80 12.63 15.16 21.37
C VAL A 80 12.09 13.93 20.65
N VAL A 81 11.92 12.81 21.36
CA VAL A 81 11.39 11.57 20.78
C VAL A 81 9.96 11.77 20.30
N GLN A 82 9.12 12.45 21.08
CA GLN A 82 7.73 12.73 20.71
C GLN A 82 7.64 13.59 19.45
N ALA A 83 8.44 14.66 19.35
CA ALA A 83 8.49 15.52 18.17
C ALA A 83 8.97 14.76 16.94
N ALA A 84 10.03 13.95 17.08
CA ALA A 84 10.58 13.14 16.00
C ALA A 84 9.58 12.07 15.52
N CYS A 85 8.90 11.39 16.42
CA CYS A 85 7.85 10.43 16.11
C CYS A 85 6.68 11.10 15.42
N MET A 86 6.23 12.27 15.88
CA MET A 86 5.13 13.00 15.25
C MET A 86 5.47 13.46 13.83
N ALA A 87 6.68 14.00 13.62
CA ALA A 87 7.16 14.38 12.29
C ALA A 87 7.25 13.17 11.35
N GLY A 88 7.81 12.05 11.82
CA GLY A 88 7.86 10.81 11.05
C GLY A 88 6.46 10.26 10.71
N ALA A 89 5.52 10.34 11.65
CA ALA A 89 4.13 9.93 11.42
C ALA A 89 3.47 10.78 10.33
N LEU A 90 3.67 12.11 10.35
CA LEU A 90 3.16 13.02 9.33
C LEU A 90 3.70 12.66 7.94
N VAL A 91 4.99 12.36 7.82
CA VAL A 91 5.57 11.91 6.54
C VAL A 91 4.94 10.60 6.09
N CYS A 92 4.76 9.63 7.00
CA CYS A 92 4.08 8.38 6.70
C CYS A 92 2.63 8.60 6.24
N VAL A 93 1.90 9.57 6.81
CA VAL A 93 0.55 9.96 6.38
C VAL A 93 0.60 10.53 4.96
N VAL A 94 1.50 11.47 4.68
CA VAL A 94 1.64 12.07 3.34
C VAL A 94 1.94 11.01 2.28
N VAL A 95 2.88 10.10 2.55
CA VAL A 95 3.21 8.99 1.64
C VAL A 95 2.02 8.04 1.48
N SER A 96 1.31 7.73 2.57
CA SER A 96 0.11 6.88 2.53
C SER A 96 -1.02 7.52 1.72
N PHE A 97 -1.20 8.84 1.81
CA PHE A 97 -2.20 9.56 1.04
C PHE A 97 -1.89 9.51 -0.47
N GLN A 98 -0.63 9.74 -0.86
CA GLN A 98 -0.21 9.62 -2.26
C GLN A 98 -0.45 8.21 -2.81
N LEU A 99 -0.21 7.18 -2.00
CA LEU A 99 -0.52 5.80 -2.33
C LEU A 99 -2.03 5.59 -2.49
N GLN A 100 -2.86 6.09 -1.55
CA GLN A 100 -4.31 5.96 -1.62
C GLN A 100 -4.90 6.65 -2.85
N VAL A 101 -4.39 7.82 -3.24
CA VAL A 101 -4.80 8.51 -4.47
C VAL A 101 -4.45 7.68 -5.71
N ALA A 102 -3.29 7.04 -5.75
CA ALA A 102 -2.91 6.14 -6.84
C ALA A 102 -3.79 4.87 -6.91
N ALA A 103 -4.39 4.45 -5.79
CA ALA A 103 -5.30 3.31 -5.73
C ALA A 103 -6.75 3.64 -6.09
N VAL A 104 -7.12 4.92 -6.25
CA VAL A 104 -8.49 5.34 -6.59
C VAL A 104 -9.04 4.63 -7.84
N PRO A 105 -8.30 4.52 -8.96
CA PRO A 105 -8.79 3.84 -10.16
C PRO A 105 -9.12 2.35 -9.95
N VAL A 106 -8.46 1.68 -8.99
CA VAL A 106 -8.70 0.26 -8.65
C VAL A 106 -10.03 0.09 -7.90
N LEU A 107 -10.48 1.15 -7.22
CA LEU A 107 -11.66 1.15 -6.35
C LEU A 107 -12.90 1.81 -7.00
N GLN A 108 -12.72 2.46 -8.15
CA GLN A 108 -13.81 3.05 -8.91
C GLN A 108 -14.74 1.96 -9.46
N GLY A 109 -16.07 2.15 -9.29
CA GLY A 109 -17.09 1.21 -9.76
C GLY A 109 -17.36 0.00 -8.85
N VAL A 110 -16.73 -0.10 -7.67
CA VAL A 110 -17.01 -1.17 -6.69
C VAL A 110 -18.09 -0.73 -5.71
N SER A 111 -19.19 -1.49 -5.62
CA SER A 111 -20.27 -1.21 -4.66
C SER A 111 -19.79 -1.33 -3.21
N ALA A 112 -20.49 -0.68 -2.27
CA ALA A 112 -20.17 -0.79 -0.84
C ALA A 112 -20.31 -2.24 -0.33
N ALA A 113 -21.23 -3.01 -0.89
CA ALA A 113 -21.45 -4.42 -0.57
C ALA A 113 -20.25 -5.28 -1.00
N ASP A 114 -19.72 -5.04 -2.21
CA ASP A 114 -18.56 -5.76 -2.74
C ASP A 114 -17.27 -5.39 -1.99
N ARG A 115 -17.12 -4.14 -1.55
CA ARG A 115 -15.99 -3.75 -0.69
C ARG A 115 -15.98 -4.53 0.62
N LYS A 116 -17.16 -4.76 1.21
CA LYS A 116 -17.31 -5.52 2.46
C LYS A 116 -17.01 -7.01 2.26
N SER A 117 -17.47 -7.61 1.16
CA SER A 117 -17.20 -9.02 0.84
C SER A 117 -15.71 -9.25 0.53
N ILE A 118 -15.08 -8.35 -0.22
CA ILE A 118 -13.64 -8.34 -0.50
C ILE A 118 -12.84 -8.23 0.79
N SER A 119 -13.15 -7.26 1.66
CA SER A 119 -12.45 -7.08 2.95
C SER A 119 -12.58 -8.32 3.85
N ARG A 120 -13.78 -8.90 3.93
CA ARG A 120 -14.02 -10.13 4.69
C ARG A 120 -13.19 -11.29 4.13
N ARG A 121 -13.07 -11.42 2.81
CA ARG A 121 -12.24 -12.45 2.17
C ARG A 121 -10.75 -12.26 2.45
N MET A 122 -10.26 -11.02 2.34
CA MET A 122 -8.86 -10.67 2.64
C MET A 122 -8.46 -10.99 4.10
N LEU A 123 -9.43 -11.02 5.02
CA LEU A 123 -9.23 -11.39 6.42
C LEU A 123 -9.38 -12.90 6.69
N GLY A 124 -9.55 -13.71 5.64
CA GLY A 124 -9.71 -15.17 5.73
C GLY A 124 -11.15 -15.63 5.92
N GLY A 125 -12.14 -14.78 5.59
CA GLY A 125 -13.56 -15.13 5.70
C GLY A 125 -14.02 -16.15 4.62
N PRO A 126 -15.00 -17.00 4.95
CA PRO A 126 -15.59 -17.94 4.00
C PRO A 126 -16.53 -17.25 3.00
N GLY A 127 -16.61 -17.81 1.79
CA GLY A 127 -17.51 -17.37 0.71
C GLY A 127 -16.81 -17.27 -0.64
N PRO A 128 -17.36 -17.84 -1.73
CA PRO A 128 -16.84 -17.61 -3.08
C PRO A 128 -17.10 -16.16 -3.49
N LEU A 129 -16.12 -15.52 -4.13
CA LEU A 129 -16.29 -14.23 -4.77
C LEU A 129 -16.42 -14.44 -6.28
N ALA A 130 -17.09 -13.49 -6.95
CA ALA A 130 -17.04 -13.43 -8.41
C ALA A 130 -15.58 -13.27 -8.87
N PRO A 131 -15.18 -13.86 -10.03
CA PRO A 131 -13.81 -13.82 -10.52
C PRO A 131 -13.24 -12.40 -10.62
N GLU A 132 -14.09 -11.43 -11.00
CA GLU A 132 -13.70 -10.02 -11.09
C GLU A 132 -13.48 -9.37 -9.72
N ALA A 133 -14.29 -9.73 -8.71
CA ALA A 133 -14.11 -9.27 -7.35
C ALA A 133 -12.87 -9.92 -6.70
N GLU A 134 -12.51 -11.15 -7.07
CA GLU A 134 -11.31 -11.83 -6.60
C GLU A 134 -10.04 -11.24 -7.22
N TRP A 135 -10.06 -10.90 -8.52
CA TRP A 135 -8.97 -10.16 -9.18
C TRP A 135 -8.77 -8.76 -8.57
N ARG A 136 -9.85 -8.02 -8.31
CA ARG A 136 -9.79 -6.73 -7.60
C ARG A 136 -9.28 -6.89 -6.17
N ALA A 137 -9.70 -7.94 -5.46
CA ALA A 137 -9.21 -8.26 -4.12
C ALA A 137 -7.70 -8.56 -4.12
N ALA A 138 -7.20 -9.28 -5.12
CA ALA A 138 -5.78 -9.57 -5.27
C ALA A 138 -4.95 -8.30 -5.56
N ARG A 139 -5.42 -7.42 -6.43
CA ARG A 139 -4.78 -6.11 -6.68
C ARG A 139 -4.77 -5.23 -5.45
N MET A 140 -5.89 -5.19 -4.71
CA MET A 140 -5.97 -4.50 -3.42
C MET A 140 -5.01 -5.08 -2.38
N ALA A 141 -4.81 -6.40 -2.36
CA ALA A 141 -3.86 -7.06 -1.47
C ALA A 141 -2.40 -6.74 -1.84
N ALA A 142 -2.07 -6.72 -3.14
CA ALA A 142 -0.76 -6.32 -3.62
C ALA A 142 -0.48 -4.83 -3.33
N PHE A 143 -1.45 -3.94 -3.51
CA PHE A 143 -1.36 -2.55 -3.08
C PHE A 143 -1.22 -2.43 -1.54
N ALA A 144 -1.96 -3.23 -0.78
CA ALA A 144 -1.88 -3.27 0.67
C ALA A 144 -0.47 -3.67 1.15
N ARG A 145 0.27 -4.49 0.40
CA ARG A 145 1.67 -4.83 0.70
C ARG A 145 2.62 -3.65 0.59
N VAL A 146 2.41 -2.78 -0.40
CA VAL A 146 3.24 -1.57 -0.64
C VAL A 146 2.91 -0.46 0.36
N SER A 147 1.63 -0.28 0.68
CA SER A 147 1.16 0.72 1.64
C SER A 147 1.31 0.29 3.11
N HIS A 148 1.39 -1.02 3.38
CA HIS A 148 1.54 -1.58 4.72
C HIS A 148 2.63 -0.93 5.58
N PRO A 149 3.89 -0.80 5.12
CA PRO A 149 4.97 -0.27 5.95
C PRO A 149 4.72 1.17 6.39
N PHE A 150 4.04 1.97 5.57
CA PHE A 150 3.73 3.36 5.90
C PHE A 150 2.55 3.45 6.87
N GLY A 151 1.51 2.64 6.69
CA GLY A 151 0.43 2.54 7.69
C GLY A 151 0.93 2.07 9.05
N LEU A 152 1.84 1.09 9.06
CA LEU A 152 2.56 0.66 10.26
C LEU A 152 3.41 1.77 10.87
N GLY A 153 4.10 2.53 10.03
CA GLY A 153 4.87 3.71 10.45
C GLY A 153 3.99 4.73 11.16
N VAL A 154 2.82 5.07 10.61
CA VAL A 154 1.87 6.00 11.25
C VAL A 154 1.44 5.47 12.62
N ILE A 155 0.93 4.23 12.67
CA ILE A 155 0.41 3.65 13.91
C ILE A 155 1.52 3.51 14.96
N GLY A 156 2.69 3.00 14.56
CA GLY A 156 3.81 2.78 15.46
C GLY A 156 4.39 4.08 16.01
N LEU A 157 4.63 5.08 15.14
CA LEU A 157 5.20 6.36 15.57
C LEU A 157 4.22 7.16 16.43
N LEU A 158 2.93 7.22 16.05
CA LEU A 158 1.91 7.84 16.90
C LEU A 158 1.70 7.07 18.21
N GLY A 159 1.76 5.74 18.16
CA GLY A 159 1.68 4.89 19.34
C GLY A 159 2.80 5.17 20.33
N VAL A 160 4.05 5.30 19.86
CA VAL A 160 5.19 5.68 20.71
C VAL A 160 5.00 7.09 21.28
N ALA A 161 4.63 8.07 20.46
CA ALA A 161 4.38 9.45 20.92
C ALA A 161 3.26 9.52 21.97
N ALA A 162 2.17 8.77 21.76
CA ALA A 162 1.05 8.67 22.70
C ALA A 162 1.49 7.98 23.99
N LEU A 163 2.21 6.86 23.90
CA LEU A 163 2.70 6.10 25.06
C LEU A 163 3.63 6.93 25.94
N LEU A 164 4.51 7.74 25.35
CA LEU A 164 5.35 8.68 26.10
C LEU A 164 4.50 9.73 26.83
N SER A 165 3.45 10.24 26.18
CA SER A 165 2.55 11.23 26.78
C SER A 165 1.74 10.65 27.94
N VAL A 166 1.01 9.55 27.71
CA VAL A 166 0.15 8.95 28.75
C VAL A 166 0.94 8.17 29.79
N GLY A 167 2.11 7.65 29.42
CA GLY A 167 3.03 6.97 30.33
C GLY A 167 3.62 7.95 31.34
N ARG A 168 3.90 9.19 30.95
CA ARG A 168 4.28 10.25 31.89
C ARG A 168 3.18 10.50 32.92
N LEU A 169 1.93 10.68 32.47
CA LEU A 169 0.79 10.81 33.38
C LEU A 169 0.68 9.60 34.32
N ALA A 170 0.91 8.39 33.81
CA ALA A 170 0.87 7.17 34.62
C ALA A 170 1.94 7.18 35.73
N LEU A 171 3.14 7.66 35.43
CA LEU A 171 4.25 7.77 36.40
C LEU A 171 4.00 8.87 37.44
N GLU A 172 3.28 9.93 37.06
CA GLU A 172 2.79 10.96 37.97
C GLU A 172 1.64 10.47 38.89
N GLY A 173 1.19 9.22 38.69
CA GLY A 173 0.14 8.58 39.49
C GLY A 173 -1.28 8.86 39.00
N GLU A 174 -1.43 9.53 37.84
CA GLU A 174 -2.74 9.85 37.29
C GLU A 174 -3.45 8.57 36.81
N PRO A 175 -4.66 8.27 37.34
CA PRO A 175 -5.36 7.02 37.01
C PRO A 175 -5.68 6.93 35.52
N PHE A 176 -5.95 8.07 34.86
CA PHE A 176 -6.15 8.12 33.42
C PHE A 176 -4.91 7.65 32.64
N GLY A 177 -3.71 8.11 33.03
CA GLY A 177 -2.46 7.72 32.39
C GLY A 177 -2.20 6.22 32.50
N ILE A 178 -2.44 5.65 33.69
CA ILE A 178 -2.28 4.20 33.95
C ILE A 178 -3.22 3.40 33.06
N VAL A 179 -4.51 3.74 33.04
CA VAL A 179 -5.52 3.04 32.24
C VAL A 179 -5.23 3.18 30.73
N ALA A 180 -4.93 4.38 30.26
CA ALA A 180 -4.61 4.63 28.86
C ALA A 180 -3.35 3.86 28.40
N THR A 181 -2.30 3.84 29.22
CA THR A 181 -1.08 3.09 28.95
C THR A 181 -1.35 1.59 28.87
N ALA A 182 -2.10 1.04 29.83
CA ALA A 182 -2.48 -0.38 29.84
C ALA A 182 -3.28 -0.77 28.59
N VAL A 183 -4.27 0.05 28.20
CA VAL A 183 -5.08 -0.18 27.00
C VAL A 183 -4.22 -0.17 25.73
N LEU A 184 -3.31 0.80 25.58
CA LEU A 184 -2.42 0.87 24.41
C LEU A 184 -1.52 -0.35 24.30
N VAL A 185 -0.93 -0.80 25.42
CA VAL A 185 -0.08 -1.99 25.46
C VAL A 185 -0.88 -3.25 25.11
N LEU A 186 -2.10 -3.39 25.65
CA LEU A 186 -2.97 -4.54 25.40
C LEU A 186 -3.52 -4.59 23.96
N LEU A 187 -3.72 -3.45 23.30
CA LEU A 187 -4.17 -3.41 21.91
C LEU A 187 -3.06 -3.76 20.92
N THR A 188 -1.79 -3.53 21.28
CA THR A 188 -0.64 -3.80 20.41
C THR A 188 -0.64 -5.21 19.80
N PRO A 189 -0.79 -6.32 20.56
CA PRO A 189 -0.83 -7.67 19.97
C PRO A 189 -2.00 -7.88 19.02
N LEU A 190 -3.17 -7.26 19.28
CA LEU A 190 -4.34 -7.37 18.40
C LEU A 190 -4.06 -6.73 17.03
N LEU A 191 -3.45 -5.53 17.03
CA LEU A 191 -3.04 -4.86 15.79
C LEU A 191 -2.04 -5.71 15.00
N VAL A 192 -1.01 -6.26 15.68
CA VAL A 192 -0.01 -7.13 15.04
C VAL A 192 -0.67 -8.38 14.45
N TRP A 193 -1.65 -8.96 15.14
CA TRP A 193 -2.35 -10.14 14.67
C TRP A 193 -3.20 -9.89 13.42
N GLU A 194 -3.99 -8.81 13.41
CA GLU A 194 -4.76 -8.42 12.21
C GLU A 194 -3.84 -8.18 11.01
N GLN A 195 -2.70 -7.53 11.25
CA GLN A 195 -1.72 -7.24 10.20
C GLN A 195 -1.11 -8.51 9.61
N ARG A 196 -0.70 -9.46 10.45
CA ARG A 196 -0.17 -10.76 10.00
C ARG A 196 -1.19 -11.54 9.17
N ARG A 197 -2.49 -11.39 9.41
CA ARG A 197 -3.53 -12.01 8.57
C ARG A 197 -3.58 -11.37 7.19
N ARG A 198 -3.56 -10.04 7.11
CA ARG A 198 -3.61 -9.31 5.83
C ARG A 198 -2.39 -9.58 4.94
N ILE A 199 -1.20 -9.70 5.53
CA ILE A 199 0.04 -10.02 4.78
C ILE A 199 -0.04 -11.42 4.17
N ARG A 200 -0.47 -12.42 4.95
CA ARG A 200 -0.61 -13.80 4.45
C ARG A 200 -1.55 -13.91 3.25
N TYR A 201 -2.65 -13.16 3.25
CA TYR A 201 -3.56 -13.11 2.10
C TYR A 201 -2.91 -12.45 0.88
N ALA A 202 -2.16 -11.37 1.06
CA ALA A 202 -1.46 -10.69 -0.02
C ALA A 202 -0.37 -11.56 -0.66
N ASP A 203 0.33 -12.37 0.13
CA ASP A 203 1.31 -13.32 -0.40
C ASP A 203 0.63 -14.46 -1.15
N ALA A 204 -0.50 -14.98 -0.66
CA ALA A 204 -1.25 -16.07 -1.30
C ALA A 204 -1.95 -15.66 -2.61
N SER A 205 -2.33 -14.38 -2.75
CA SER A 205 -3.05 -13.85 -3.92
C SER A 205 -2.14 -13.12 -4.92
N ARG A 206 -0.82 -13.26 -4.76
CA ARG A 206 0.17 -12.53 -5.58
C ARG A 206 0.00 -12.80 -7.06
N ASP A 207 -0.03 -14.05 -7.49
CA ASP A 207 -0.05 -14.40 -8.91
C ASP A 207 -1.33 -13.93 -9.61
N LEU A 208 -2.45 -13.90 -8.86
CA LEU A 208 -3.73 -13.39 -9.33
C LEU A 208 -3.74 -11.86 -9.48
N ALA A 209 -2.96 -11.14 -8.65
CA ALA A 209 -2.87 -9.68 -8.71
C ALA A 209 -2.13 -9.19 -9.97
N TRP A 210 -1.21 -10.01 -10.49
CA TRP A 210 -0.43 -9.73 -11.70
C TRP A 210 -1.03 -10.37 -12.97
N SER A 211 -2.19 -11.02 -12.89
CA SER A 211 -2.84 -11.57 -14.07
C SER A 211 -3.53 -10.46 -14.88
N ASN A 212 -3.57 -10.63 -16.20
CA ASN A 212 -4.49 -9.87 -17.05
C ASN A 212 -5.89 -10.29 -16.60
N GLY A 213 -6.64 -9.39 -15.96
CA GLY A 213 -7.91 -9.71 -15.31
C GLY A 213 -8.92 -10.44 -16.21
N PRO A 214 -10.02 -10.95 -15.63
CA PRO A 214 -10.99 -11.73 -16.39
C PRO A 214 -11.45 -10.95 -17.63
N ARG A 215 -11.30 -11.57 -18.81
CA ARG A 215 -11.70 -10.97 -20.09
C ARG A 215 -13.24 -10.96 -20.16
N PRO A 216 -13.87 -9.86 -20.60
CA PRO A 216 -15.33 -9.81 -20.78
C PRO A 216 -15.89 -10.94 -21.66
N GLU A 217 -15.08 -11.45 -22.57
CA GLU A 217 -15.46 -12.44 -23.58
C GLU A 217 -15.76 -13.84 -23.01
N GLU A 218 -15.21 -14.20 -21.86
CA GLU A 218 -15.48 -15.51 -21.23
C GLU A 218 -16.84 -15.57 -20.51
N GLN A 219 -17.36 -14.42 -20.04
CA GLN A 219 -18.68 -14.37 -19.38
C GLN A 219 -19.84 -14.53 -20.37
N HIS A 220 -19.66 -14.16 -21.64
CA HIS A 220 -20.68 -14.38 -22.69
C HIS A 220 -20.64 -15.81 -23.24
N ALA A 221 -19.47 -16.47 -23.25
CA ALA A 221 -19.34 -17.84 -23.71
C ALA A 221 -20.02 -18.85 -22.77
N THR A 222 -20.06 -18.60 -21.46
CA THR A 222 -20.71 -19.51 -20.50
C THR A 222 -22.23 -19.32 -20.42
N GLY A 223 -22.74 -18.11 -20.73
CA GLY A 223 -24.18 -17.84 -20.81
C GLY A 223 -24.86 -18.40 -22.06
N ALA A 224 -24.11 -18.64 -23.13
CA ALA A 224 -24.63 -19.19 -24.39
C ALA A 224 -24.76 -20.72 -24.41
N ILE A 225 -24.22 -21.43 -23.40
CA ILE A 225 -24.22 -22.91 -23.34
C ILE A 225 -25.20 -23.45 -22.27
N GLY A 226 -25.77 -22.58 -21.43
CA GLY A 226 -26.72 -22.95 -20.37
C GLY A 226 -28.16 -22.50 -20.62
N GLY A 227 -28.63 -22.56 -21.87
CA GLY A 227 -30.04 -22.40 -22.23
C GLY A 227 -30.85 -23.66 -22.00
#